data_AF-A0A946MU54-F1
#
_entry.id   AF-A0A946MU54-F1
#
_cell.length_a   1.000
_cell.length_b   1.000
_cell.length_c   1.000
_cell.angle_alpha   90.00
_cell.angle_beta   90.00
_cell.angle_gamma   90.00
#
_symmetry.space_group_name_H-M   'P 1'
#
loop_
_entity.id
_entity.type
_entity.pdbx_description
1 polymer ?
#
loop_
_entity_poly.entity_id
_entity_poly.type
_entity_poly.pdbx_seq_one_letter_code
_entity_poly.pdbx_strand_id
1 'polypeptide(L)'
;TRDVGARAEIATVGEIARTCIQSYGIFPNWVSQLTEFVLGPLLFWPNGVNKCRIECWTIAPDWGDGEGPDYWTVNRGESLCKILLEDTEFGTEIQKSMESPGFKGVPLSYQEARIYHWNQHADRMIGLDSIPSELAVEQVINEDWVYPNDPRLAQITK
;
A
#
# COMPACT_ATOMS: atom_id res chain seq x y z
N THR A 1 -18.78 1.94 10.55
CA THR A 1 -18.02 1.05 11.47
C THR A 1 -17.65 -0.19 10.69
N ARG A 2 -16.39 -0.61 10.71
CA ARG A 2 -15.93 -1.80 9.97
C ARG A 2 -16.53 -3.02 10.66
N ASP A 3 -17.65 -3.51 10.15
CA ASP A 3 -18.21 -4.79 10.57
C ASP A 3 -17.43 -5.88 9.84
N VAL A 4 -16.20 -6.12 10.30
CA VAL A 4 -15.44 -7.30 9.89
C VAL A 4 -16.12 -8.47 10.59
N GLY A 5 -16.99 -9.18 9.88
CA GLY A 5 -17.74 -10.35 10.39
C GLY A 5 -16.89 -11.49 10.98
N ALA A 6 -15.57 -11.31 11.05
CA ALA A 6 -14.62 -12.18 11.74
C ALA A 6 -14.82 -12.09 13.26
N ARG A 7 -15.53 -13.07 13.82
CA ARG A 7 -15.64 -13.26 15.27
C ARG A 7 -14.37 -13.86 15.89
N ALA A 8 -13.43 -14.34 15.09
CA ALA A 8 -12.19 -14.96 15.55
C ALA A 8 -11.00 -14.02 15.35
N GLU A 9 -10.30 -13.72 16.44
CA GLU A 9 -9.06 -12.96 16.43
C GLU A 9 -7.85 -13.85 16.17
N ILE A 10 -6.84 -13.28 15.53
CA ILE A 10 -5.52 -13.89 15.37
C ILE A 10 -4.75 -13.73 16.69
N ALA A 11 -4.64 -14.80 17.46
CA ALA A 11 -4.09 -14.78 18.82
C ALA A 11 -2.65 -14.23 18.91
N THR A 12 -1.83 -14.43 17.87
CA THR A 12 -0.42 -14.01 17.85
C THR A 12 -0.23 -12.52 17.54
N VAL A 13 -1.29 -11.77 17.26
CA VAL A 13 -1.21 -10.35 16.94
C VAL A 13 -0.92 -9.53 18.20
N GLY A 14 0.12 -8.70 18.13
CA GLY A 14 0.55 -7.81 19.21
C GLY A 14 -0.32 -6.56 19.35
N GLU A 15 -0.09 -5.80 20.43
CA GLU A 15 -0.89 -4.63 20.83
C GLU A 15 -1.05 -3.58 19.72
N ILE A 16 0.05 -3.21 19.03
CA ILE A 16 0.01 -2.15 18.01
C ILE A 16 -1.00 -2.45 16.91
N ALA A 17 -1.10 -3.69 16.44
CA ALA A 17 -2.07 -4.04 15.38
C ALA A 17 -3.51 -4.10 15.89
N ARG A 18 -3.71 -4.24 17.20
CA ARG A 18 -5.04 -4.23 17.85
C ARG A 18 -5.54 -2.81 18.09
N THR A 19 -4.62 -1.87 18.31
CA THR A 19 -4.98 -0.46 18.56
C THR A 19 -4.86 0.42 17.33
N CYS A 20 -4.18 -0.04 16.27
CA CYS A 20 -3.93 0.73 15.05
C CYS A 20 -4.01 -0.17 13.80
N ILE A 21 -4.47 0.39 12.69
CA ILE A 21 -4.37 -0.26 11.39
C ILE A 21 -2.95 -0.09 10.88
N GLN A 22 -2.27 -1.20 10.64
CA GLN A 22 -0.93 -1.19 10.06
C GLN A 22 -1.02 -1.40 8.56
N SER A 23 -0.39 -0.52 7.78
CA SER A 23 -0.34 -0.62 6.33
C SER A 23 1.10 -0.86 5.88
N TYR A 24 1.31 -1.98 5.20
CA TYR A 24 2.61 -2.37 4.65
C TYR A 24 2.57 -2.33 3.14
N GLY A 25 3.66 -1.86 2.53
CA GLY A 25 3.94 -1.99 1.11
C GLY A 25 5.12 -2.94 0.92
N ILE A 26 4.93 -3.97 0.11
CA ILE A 26 6.02 -4.88 -0.30
C ILE A 26 6.19 -4.70 -1.81
N PHE A 27 7.38 -4.25 -2.21
CA PHE A 27 7.71 -4.06 -3.61
C PHE A 27 7.62 -5.41 -4.36
N PRO A 28 7.10 -5.45 -5.60
CA PRO A 28 6.70 -4.30 -6.41
C PRO A 28 5.24 -3.87 -6.23
N ASN A 29 4.35 -4.78 -5.86
CA ASN A 29 2.92 -4.62 -6.14
C ASN A 29 1.99 -5.00 -4.99
N TRP A 30 2.51 -5.18 -3.79
CA TRP A 30 1.70 -5.60 -2.64
C TRP A 30 1.48 -4.42 -1.71
N VAL A 31 0.21 -4.18 -1.35
CA VAL A 31 -0.17 -3.34 -0.21
C VAL A 31 -1.11 -4.13 0.66
N SER A 32 -0.87 -4.20 1.97
CA SER A 32 -1.78 -4.88 2.88
C SER A 32 -2.07 -4.06 4.11
N GLN A 33 -3.33 -4.10 4.54
CA GLN A 33 -3.71 -3.71 5.89
C GLN A 33 -3.72 -4.95 6.78
N LEU A 34 -3.13 -4.81 7.96
CA LEU A 34 -3.07 -5.84 8.98
C LEU A 34 -3.88 -5.37 10.18
N THR A 35 -4.79 -6.24 10.61
CA THR A 35 -5.55 -6.11 11.85
C THR A 35 -5.44 -7.40 12.65
N GLU A 36 -6.00 -7.41 13.84
CA GLU A 36 -6.19 -8.58 14.67
C GLU A 36 -7.20 -9.60 14.12
N PHE A 37 -7.96 -9.24 13.09
CA PHE A 37 -8.99 -10.09 12.51
C PHE A 37 -8.62 -10.62 11.13
N VAL A 38 -7.92 -9.81 10.33
CA VAL A 38 -7.71 -10.09 8.91
C VAL A 38 -6.41 -9.49 8.42
N LEU A 39 -5.74 -10.25 7.56
CA LEU A 39 -4.74 -9.76 6.63
C LEU A 39 -5.45 -9.53 5.29
N GLY A 40 -5.49 -8.28 4.85
CA GLY A 40 -6.14 -7.89 3.60
C GLY A 40 -5.15 -7.42 2.53
N PRO A 41 -4.48 -8.32 1.77
CA PRO A 41 -3.62 -7.94 0.66
C PRO A 41 -4.41 -7.38 -0.52
N LEU A 42 -3.86 -6.33 -1.11
CA LEU A 42 -4.16 -5.82 -2.43
C LEU A 42 -2.91 -6.03 -3.29
N LEU A 43 -3.08 -6.74 -4.40
CA LEU A 43 -2.03 -6.93 -5.40
C LEU A 43 -2.37 -6.13 -6.65
N PHE A 44 -1.40 -5.36 -7.15
CA PHE A 44 -1.57 -4.47 -8.29
C PHE A 44 -0.79 -5.01 -9.49
N TRP A 45 -1.46 -5.64 -10.44
CA TRP A 45 -0.81 -6.24 -11.61
C TRP A 45 -0.95 -5.32 -12.83
N PRO A 46 0.13 -4.70 -13.32
CA PRO A 46 0.07 -3.92 -14.54
C PRO A 46 -0.29 -4.83 -15.72
N ASN A 47 -1.26 -4.41 -16.53
CA ASN A 47 -1.68 -5.11 -17.75
C ASN A 47 -1.80 -4.16 -18.95
N GLY A 48 -1.09 -3.04 -18.87
CA GLY A 48 -1.00 -1.98 -19.86
C GLY A 48 -0.33 -0.76 -19.24
N VAL A 49 0.00 0.23 -20.07
CA VAL A 49 0.65 1.46 -19.61
C VAL A 49 -0.24 2.33 -18.72
N ASN A 50 -1.56 2.19 -18.85
CA ASN A 50 -2.56 2.95 -18.11
C ASN A 50 -3.66 2.04 -17.53
N LYS A 51 -3.32 0.77 -17.27
CA LYS A 51 -4.26 -0.24 -16.76
C LYS A 51 -3.59 -1.13 -15.72
N CYS A 52 -4.37 -1.47 -14.70
CA CYS A 52 -3.95 -2.34 -13.63
C CYS A 52 -5.11 -3.28 -13.27
N ARG A 53 -4.80 -4.56 -13.02
CA ARG A 53 -5.71 -5.49 -12.36
C ARG A 53 -5.40 -5.47 -10.87
N ILE A 54 -6.41 -5.16 -10.07
CA ILE A 54 -6.34 -5.24 -8.60
C ILE A 54 -6.90 -6.60 -8.18
N GLU A 55 -6.11 -7.36 -7.44
CA GLU A 55 -6.55 -8.59 -6.79
C GLU A 55 -6.72 -8.34 -5.28
N CYS A 56 -7.91 -8.65 -4.78
CA CYS A 56 -8.28 -8.45 -3.38
C CYS A 56 -8.27 -9.78 -2.65
N TRP A 57 -7.48 -9.87 -1.59
CA TRP A 57 -7.42 -11.06 -0.73
C TRP A 57 -7.96 -10.73 0.65
N THR A 58 -8.71 -11.69 1.21
CA THR A 58 -9.12 -11.70 2.61
C THR A 58 -8.55 -12.97 3.23
N ILE A 59 -7.55 -12.81 4.09
CA ILE A 59 -6.92 -13.92 4.83
C ILE A 59 -7.29 -13.74 6.30
N ALA A 60 -8.07 -14.67 6.83
CA ALA A 60 -8.59 -14.63 8.20
C ALA A 60 -8.54 -16.03 8.84
N PRO A 61 -8.64 -16.11 10.18
CA PRO A 61 -8.88 -17.38 10.86
C PRO A 61 -10.13 -18.08 10.32
N ASP A 62 -10.18 -19.41 10.48
CA ASP A 62 -11.36 -20.19 10.14
C ASP A 62 -12.61 -19.66 10.87
N TRP A 63 -13.68 -19.46 10.12
CA TRP A 63 -14.96 -18.93 10.58
C TRP A 63 -16.04 -20.01 10.68
N GLY A 64 -15.69 -21.28 10.45
CA GLY A 64 -16.59 -22.43 10.52
C GLY A 64 -17.80 -22.27 9.58
N ASP A 65 -18.99 -22.57 10.10
CA ASP A 65 -20.25 -22.46 9.35
C ASP A 65 -20.84 -21.03 9.31
N GLY A 66 -20.11 -20.04 9.85
CA GLY A 66 -20.52 -18.63 9.83
C GLY A 66 -20.36 -17.98 8.46
N GLU A 67 -20.80 -16.73 8.32
CA GLU A 67 -20.44 -15.92 7.15
C GLU A 67 -18.96 -15.52 7.26
N GLY A 68 -18.19 -15.89 6.24
CA GLY A 68 -16.78 -15.52 6.16
C GLY A 68 -16.60 -14.01 6.02
N PRO A 69 -15.47 -13.45 6.51
CA PRO A 69 -15.26 -12.03 6.45
C PRO A 69 -15.00 -11.57 5.02
N ASP A 70 -15.62 -10.45 4.65
CA ASP A 70 -15.18 -9.61 3.54
C ASP A 70 -14.41 -8.42 4.09
N TYR A 71 -13.28 -8.07 3.48
CA TYR A 71 -12.49 -6.90 3.88
C TYR A 71 -12.49 -5.81 2.82
N TRP A 72 -12.03 -6.13 1.62
CA TRP A 72 -11.99 -5.24 0.47
C TRP A 72 -13.21 -5.35 -0.45
N THR A 73 -14.02 -6.36 -0.21
CA THR A 73 -15.17 -6.75 -1.00
C THR A 73 -16.45 -6.65 -0.18
N VAL A 74 -17.57 -6.91 -0.82
CA VAL A 74 -18.85 -7.18 -0.16
C VAL A 74 -19.50 -8.39 -0.83
N ASN A 75 -20.37 -9.08 -0.10
CA ASN A 75 -21.14 -10.23 -0.57
C ASN A 75 -20.25 -11.32 -1.22
N ARG A 76 -19.17 -11.72 -0.55
CA ARG A 76 -18.22 -12.76 -1.01
C ARG A 76 -17.57 -12.42 -2.35
N GLY A 77 -17.13 -11.17 -2.51
CA GLY A 77 -16.42 -10.73 -3.72
C GLY A 77 -17.31 -10.22 -4.86
N GLU A 78 -18.61 -10.03 -4.63
CA GLU A 78 -19.54 -9.52 -5.66
C GLU A 78 -19.14 -8.11 -6.13
N SER A 79 -18.72 -7.25 -5.21
CA SER A 79 -18.25 -5.91 -5.53
C SER A 79 -17.23 -5.41 -4.52
N LEU A 80 -16.54 -4.31 -4.85
CA LEU A 80 -15.60 -3.65 -3.95
C LEU A 80 -16.36 -2.95 -2.81
N CYS A 81 -15.76 -2.91 -1.62
CA CYS A 81 -16.27 -2.09 -0.55
C CYS A 81 -16.13 -0.60 -0.91
N LYS A 82 -16.94 0.26 -0.27
CA LYS A 82 -17.01 1.69 -0.61
C LYS A 82 -15.64 2.39 -0.61
N ILE A 83 -14.77 2.04 0.34
CA ILE A 83 -13.44 2.65 0.48
C ILE A 83 -12.56 2.32 -0.73
N LEU A 84 -12.50 1.04 -1.11
CA LEU A 84 -11.66 0.63 -2.23
C LEU A 84 -12.24 1.12 -3.57
N LEU A 85 -13.58 1.21 -3.67
CA LEU A 85 -14.22 1.81 -4.84
C LEU A 85 -13.78 3.27 -5.03
N GLU A 86 -13.81 4.07 -3.95
CA GLU A 86 -13.34 5.46 -3.95
C GLU A 86 -11.88 5.57 -4.44
N ASP A 87 -10.97 4.73 -3.94
CA ASP A 87 -9.57 4.69 -4.39
C ASP A 87 -9.45 4.37 -5.89
N THR A 88 -10.25 3.43 -6.41
CA THR A 88 -10.22 3.06 -7.84
C THR A 88 -10.78 4.15 -8.76
N GLU A 89 -11.79 4.89 -8.31
CA GLU A 89 -12.35 6.02 -9.04
C GLU A 89 -11.33 7.17 -9.12
N PHE A 90 -10.67 7.51 -8.00
CA PHE A 90 -9.61 8.51 -7.99
C PHE A 90 -8.43 8.14 -8.89
N GLY A 91 -8.01 6.88 -8.90
CA GLY A 91 -6.92 6.41 -9.77
C GLY A 91 -7.19 6.68 -11.26
N THR A 92 -8.45 6.56 -11.69
CA THR A 92 -8.85 6.84 -13.07
C THR A 92 -8.69 8.32 -13.43
N GLU A 93 -9.07 9.22 -12.52
CA GLU A 93 -8.94 10.66 -12.75
C GLU A 93 -7.49 11.14 -12.67
N ILE A 94 -6.68 10.56 -11.77
CA ILE A 94 -5.24 10.80 -11.70
C ILE A 94 -4.57 10.41 -13.02
N GLN A 95 -4.89 9.24 -13.57
CA GLN A 95 -4.33 8.79 -14.84
C GLN A 95 -4.67 9.76 -15.99
N LYS A 96 -5.92 10.23 -16.07
CA LYS A 96 -6.32 11.25 -17.07
C LYS A 96 -5.53 12.55 -16.90
N SER A 97 -5.27 12.96 -15.66
CA SER A 97 -4.46 14.14 -15.38
C SER A 97 -3.02 13.95 -15.85
N MET A 98 -2.41 12.79 -15.58
CA MET A 98 -1.04 12.46 -15.98
C MET A 98 -0.85 12.42 -17.52
N GLU A 99 -1.89 12.04 -18.26
CA GLU A 99 -1.88 12.04 -19.73
C GLU A 99 -2.06 13.44 -20.35
N SER A 100 -2.37 14.46 -19.55
CA SER A 100 -2.54 15.83 -20.03
C SER A 100 -1.20 16.50 -20.41
N PRO A 101 -1.12 17.23 -21.55
CA PRO A 101 0.07 18.01 -21.90
C PRO A 101 0.47 19.08 -20.87
N GLY A 102 -0.50 19.51 -20.04
CA GLY A 102 -0.32 20.48 -18.97
C GLY A 102 0.30 19.89 -17.71
N PHE A 103 0.31 18.57 -17.55
CA PHE A 103 0.92 17.93 -16.40
C PHE A 103 2.46 18.04 -16.47
N LYS A 104 3.06 18.43 -15.35
CA LYS A 104 4.51 18.63 -15.22
C LYS A 104 5.13 17.81 -14.08
N GLY A 105 4.32 17.01 -13.38
CA GLY A 105 4.70 16.28 -12.18
C GLY A 105 3.90 16.70 -10.95
N VAL A 106 4.11 15.98 -9.85
CA VAL A 106 3.51 16.25 -8.54
C VAL A 106 4.62 16.49 -7.53
N PRO A 107 4.67 17.64 -6.84
CA PRO A 107 5.62 17.82 -5.75
C PRO A 107 5.22 16.90 -4.60
N LEU A 108 6.18 16.12 -4.11
CA LEU A 108 5.99 15.26 -2.94
C LEU A 108 6.51 15.95 -1.68
N SER A 109 5.76 15.82 -0.60
CA SER A 109 6.12 16.26 0.74
C SER A 109 6.73 15.11 1.56
N TYR A 110 7.20 15.42 2.77
CA TYR A 110 7.70 14.40 3.71
C TYR A 110 6.68 13.28 4.00
N GLN A 111 5.38 13.58 4.02
CA GLN A 111 4.33 12.58 4.26
C GLN A 111 4.28 11.51 3.14
N GLU A 112 4.77 11.86 1.95
CA GLU A 112 4.78 11.02 0.76
C GLU A 112 6.15 10.35 0.53
N ALA A 113 7.04 10.37 1.53
CA ALA A 113 8.35 9.74 1.45
C ALA A 113 8.28 8.25 1.07
N ARG A 114 7.20 7.53 1.43
CA ARG A 114 6.98 6.13 1.01
C ARG A 114 6.75 5.99 -0.50
N ILE A 115 6.05 6.94 -1.13
CA ILE A 115 5.85 6.99 -2.58
C ILE A 115 7.19 7.26 -3.26
N TYR A 116 7.95 8.24 -2.74
CA TYR A 116 9.28 8.54 -3.25
C TYR A 116 10.21 7.33 -3.14
N HIS A 117 10.25 6.68 -1.98
CA HIS A 117 11.05 5.48 -1.74
C HIS A 117 10.69 4.33 -2.70
N TRP A 118 9.40 4.13 -3.00
CA TRP A 118 8.97 3.12 -3.97
C TRP A 118 9.52 3.41 -5.38
N ASN A 119 9.43 4.66 -5.85
CA ASN A 119 9.97 5.05 -7.16
C ASN A 119 11.50 4.92 -7.19
N GLN A 120 12.17 5.35 -6.12
CA GLN A 120 13.61 5.24 -5.98
C GLN A 120 14.08 3.77 -6.00
N HIS A 121 13.29 2.86 -5.42
CA HIS A 121 13.54 1.43 -5.48
C HIS A 121 13.24 0.83 -6.87
N ALA A 122 12.19 1.29 -7.53
CA ALA A 122 11.85 0.90 -8.91
C ALA A 122 12.99 1.24 -9.87
N ASP A 123 13.54 2.46 -9.77
CA ASP A 123 14.66 2.90 -10.61
C ASP A 123 15.90 2.02 -10.42
N ARG A 124 16.22 1.66 -9.17
CA ARG A 124 17.32 0.74 -8.86
C ARG A 124 17.08 -0.68 -9.39
N MET A 125 15.83 -1.16 -9.36
CA MET A 125 15.47 -2.47 -9.88
C MET A 125 15.62 -2.53 -11.40
N ILE A 126 15.18 -1.48 -12.11
CA ILE A 126 15.36 -1.34 -13.56
C ILE A 126 16.85 -1.19 -13.90
N GLY A 127 17.61 -0.52 -13.04
CA GLY A 127 19.01 -0.16 -13.23
C GLY A 127 19.13 1.30 -13.65
N LEU A 128 19.85 2.09 -12.84
CA LEU A 128 19.94 3.55 -13.00
C LEU A 128 20.49 3.97 -14.37
N ASP A 129 21.44 3.21 -14.92
CA ASP A 129 22.01 3.47 -16.25
C ASP A 129 21.04 3.17 -17.41
N SER A 130 19.93 2.48 -17.13
CA SER A 130 18.90 2.14 -18.12
C SER A 130 17.75 3.15 -18.15
N ILE A 131 17.79 4.18 -17.30
CA ILE A 131 16.75 5.21 -17.20
C ILE A 131 17.36 6.55 -17.62
N PRO A 132 16.73 7.29 -18.54
CA PRO A 132 17.14 8.66 -18.84
C PRO A 132 17.18 9.52 -17.59
N SER A 133 18.24 10.32 -17.42
CA SER A 133 18.49 11.10 -16.20
C SER A 133 17.34 12.02 -15.80
N GLU A 134 16.58 12.51 -16.78
CA GLU A 134 15.42 13.38 -16.63
C GLU A 134 14.16 12.66 -16.16
N LEU A 135 14.14 11.32 -16.21
CA LEU A 135 13.04 10.47 -15.75
C LEU A 135 13.34 9.79 -14.41
N ALA A 136 14.62 9.62 -14.07
CA ALA A 136 15.02 9.01 -12.81
C ALA A 136 14.74 9.93 -11.62
N VAL A 137 14.27 9.37 -10.50
CA VAL A 137 14.19 10.11 -9.24
C VAL A 137 15.56 10.21 -8.59
N GLU A 138 15.83 11.35 -7.96
CA GLU A 138 17.07 11.56 -7.22
C GLU A 138 17.20 10.54 -6.06
N GLN A 139 18.41 10.06 -5.80
CA GLN A 139 18.61 8.97 -4.84
C GLN A 139 18.81 9.51 -3.40
N VAL A 140 17.82 10.23 -2.88
CA VAL A 140 17.94 10.96 -1.60
C VAL A 140 17.54 10.18 -0.35
N ILE A 141 16.68 9.16 -0.48
CA ILE A 141 16.35 8.26 0.64
C ILE A 141 17.46 7.20 0.71
N ASN A 142 18.37 7.38 1.65
CA ASN A 142 19.52 6.52 1.90
C ASN A 142 19.32 5.69 3.19
N GLU A 143 20.36 4.97 3.63
CA GLU A 143 20.32 4.14 4.84
C GLU A 143 19.99 4.94 6.10
N ASP A 144 20.27 6.25 6.13
CA ASP A 144 19.96 7.11 7.27
C ASP A 144 18.44 7.29 7.48
N TRP A 145 17.63 7.02 6.46
CA TRP A 145 16.18 7.18 6.51
C TRP A 145 15.43 5.89 6.82
N VAL A 146 16.11 4.74 6.80
CA VAL A 146 15.48 3.42 6.83
C VAL A 146 15.81 2.69 8.13
N TYR A 147 14.83 1.97 8.68
CA TYR A 147 15.04 1.09 9.83
C TYR A 147 16.23 0.12 9.58
N PRO A 148 17.10 -0.14 10.57
CA PRO A 148 16.98 0.20 11.99
C PRO A 148 17.46 1.60 12.36
N ASN A 149 17.81 2.47 11.40
CA ASN A 149 18.26 3.80 11.74
C ASN A 149 17.11 4.65 12.29
N ASP A 150 17.15 4.91 13.59
CA ASP A 150 16.25 5.83 14.27
C ASP A 150 17.08 6.91 14.98
N PRO A 151 17.35 8.04 14.30
CA PRO A 151 18.18 9.11 14.88
C PRO A 151 17.59 9.71 16.16
N ARG A 152 16.30 9.46 16.47
CA ARG A 152 15.68 9.90 17.73
C ARG A 152 16.23 9.13 18.93
N LEU A 153 16.66 7.88 18.77
CA LEU A 153 17.24 7.09 19.87
C LEU A 153 18.49 7.75 20.44
N ALA A 154 19.32 8.36 19.58
CA ALA A 154 20.50 9.12 19.98
C ALA A 154 20.15 10.44 20.71
N GLN A 155 18.93 10.96 20.55
CA GLN A 155 18.44 12.15 21.25
C GLN A 155 17.86 11.81 22.63
N ILE A 156 17.36 10.58 22.82
CA ILE A 156 16.78 10.11 24.08
C ILE A 156 17.87 9.72 25.10
N THR A 157 19.06 9.34 24.65
CA THR A 157 20.19 8.93 25.51
C THR A 157 21.11 10.08 25.95
N LYS A 158 20.77 11.33 25.59
CA LYS A 158 21.43 12.55 26.07
C LYS A 158 20.68 13.15 27.26
#